data_AF-A0A6N3BN67-F1
#
_entry.id   AF-A0A6N3BN67-F1
#
_cell.length_a   1.000
_cell.length_b   1.000
_cell.length_c   1.000
_cell.angle_alpha   90.00
_cell.angle_beta   90.00
_cell.angle_gamma   90.00
#
_symmetry.space_group_name_H-M   'P 1'
#
loop_
_entity.id
_entity.type
_entity.pdbx_description
1 polymer ?
#
loop_
_entity_poly.entity_id
_entity_poly.type
_entity_poly.pdbx_seq_one_letter_code
_entity_poly.pdbx_strand_id
1 'polypeptide(L)'
;MIDERLERMKRKHNCRVHFDADSFQISDCTVAPVHDIPDVIYENQEFDFYIESTYDVYLLRIIHSPDCIVSIYPANADGIIYIVSSIPVSKNNIKETIQKILHALETYGFPKLKNPKSSITFCI
;
A
#
# COMPACT_ATOMS: atom_id res chain seq x y z
N MET A 1 -4.79 26.86 2.08
CA MET A 1 -5.28 25.48 2.24
C MET A 1 -5.35 24.91 0.84
N ILE A 2 -4.39 24.07 0.46
CA ILE A 2 -4.41 23.43 -0.87
C ILE A 2 -5.62 22.49 -0.88
N ASP A 3 -6.35 22.45 -2.00
CA ASP A 3 -7.48 21.54 -2.15
C ASP A 3 -6.96 20.10 -2.18
N GLU A 4 -7.17 19.36 -1.09
CA GLU A 4 -6.78 17.95 -0.95
C GLU A 4 -7.34 17.09 -2.11
N ARG A 5 -8.50 17.45 -2.66
CA ARG A 5 -9.05 16.77 -3.83
C ARG A 5 -8.18 16.97 -5.06
N LEU A 6 -7.63 18.17 -5.25
CA LEU A 6 -6.73 18.48 -6.36
C LEU A 6 -5.41 17.72 -6.23
N GLU A 7 -4.85 17.64 -5.03
CA GLU A 7 -3.61 16.88 -4.79
C GLU A 7 -3.81 15.38 -5.03
N ARG A 8 -4.95 14.81 -4.61
CA ARG A 8 -5.33 13.42 -4.95
C ARG A 8 -5.39 13.19 -6.46
N MET A 9 -6.02 14.11 -7.20
CA MET A 9 -6.08 14.02 -8.66
C MET A 9 -4.69 14.08 -9.30
N LYS A 10 -3.80 14.94 -8.80
CA LYS A 10 -2.40 15.02 -9.26
C LYS A 10 -1.64 13.74 -8.95
N ARG A 11 -1.74 13.20 -7.73
CA ARG A 11 -1.09 11.94 -7.33
C ARG A 11 -1.52 10.78 -8.23
N LYS A 12 -2.84 10.61 -8.42
CA LYS A 12 -3.38 9.60 -9.34
C LYS A 12 -2.85 9.75 -10.76
N HIS A 13 -2.83 10.98 -11.29
CA HIS A 13 -2.29 11.23 -12.62
C HIS A 13 -0.80 10.87 -12.73
N ASN A 14 0.00 11.29 -11.75
CA ASN A 14 1.44 11.07 -11.74
C ASN A 14 1.80 9.58 -11.58
N CYS A 15 1.05 8.84 -10.77
CA CYS A 15 1.30 7.41 -10.54
C CYS A 15 0.70 6.50 -11.62
N ARG A 16 -0.07 7.03 -12.58
CA ARG A 16 -0.73 6.22 -13.63
C ARG A 16 0.25 5.35 -14.42
N VAL A 17 1.50 5.81 -14.58
CA VAL A 17 2.58 5.09 -15.25
C VAL A 17 2.91 3.74 -14.59
N HIS A 18 2.58 3.56 -13.31
CA HIS A 18 2.85 2.31 -12.58
C HIS A 18 1.77 1.25 -12.76
N PHE A 19 0.62 1.58 -13.37
CA PHE A 19 -0.50 0.66 -13.54
C PHE A 19 -0.61 0.19 -14.99
N ASP A 20 -0.38 -1.10 -15.21
CA ASP A 20 -0.29 -1.75 -16.51
C ASP A 20 -0.99 -3.13 -16.53
N ALA A 21 -0.57 -4.00 -17.44
CA ALA A 21 -1.16 -5.33 -17.62
C ALA A 21 -0.88 -6.30 -16.47
N ASP A 22 0.17 -6.06 -15.67
CA ASP A 22 0.54 -6.90 -14.52
C ASP A 22 -0.17 -6.46 -13.22
N SER A 23 -0.92 -5.36 -13.29
CA SER A 23 -1.79 -4.90 -12.22
C SER A 23 -2.98 -5.84 -12.01
N PHE A 24 -3.40 -6.00 -10.76
CA PHE A 24 -4.54 -6.85 -10.40
C PHE A 24 -5.50 -6.12 -9.45
N GLN A 25 -6.74 -6.60 -9.40
CA GLN A 25 -7.77 -6.04 -8.54
C GLN A 25 -7.78 -6.72 -7.17
N ILE A 26 -7.88 -5.92 -6.11
CA ILE A 26 -8.25 -6.36 -4.76
C ILE A 26 -9.35 -5.42 -4.27
N SER A 27 -10.53 -5.97 -3.99
CA SER A 27 -11.71 -5.18 -3.61
C SER A 27 -12.00 -4.09 -4.66
N ASP A 28 -12.04 -2.81 -4.26
CA ASP A 28 -12.23 -1.62 -5.08
C ASP A 28 -10.91 -0.94 -5.48
N CYS A 29 -9.78 -1.63 -5.30
CA CYS A 29 -8.45 -1.11 -5.55
C CYS A 29 -7.72 -1.84 -6.67
N THR A 30 -7.00 -1.08 -7.49
CA THR A 30 -6.02 -1.60 -8.43
C THR A 30 -4.66 -1.65 -7.73
N VAL A 31 -4.01 -2.81 -7.76
CA VAL A 31 -2.70 -3.04 -7.14
C VAL A 31 -1.70 -3.35 -8.23
N ALA A 32 -0.58 -2.63 -8.26
CA ALA A 32 0.51 -2.84 -9.18
C ALA A 32 1.79 -3.20 -8.42
N PRO A 33 2.41 -4.37 -8.69
CA PRO A 33 3.72 -4.69 -8.13
C PRO A 33 4.81 -3.80 -8.76
N VAL A 34 5.77 -3.35 -7.95
CA VAL A 34 6.92 -2.58 -8.45
C VAL A 34 8.01 -3.51 -9.02
N HIS A 35 8.09 -4.74 -8.49
CA HIS A 35 9.08 -5.74 -8.86
C HIS A 35 8.45 -7.12 -8.99
N ASP A 36 9.08 -7.98 -9.79
CA ASP A 36 8.70 -9.39 -9.87
C ASP A 36 8.84 -10.09 -8.51
N ILE A 37 7.86 -10.94 -8.19
CA ILE A 37 7.84 -11.71 -6.95
C ILE A 37 8.47 -13.08 -7.22
N PRO A 38 9.62 -13.40 -6.61
CA PRO A 38 10.29 -14.68 -6.79
C PRO A 38 9.48 -15.81 -6.13
N ASP A 39 9.72 -17.05 -6.57
CA ASP A 39 9.07 -18.23 -5.97
C ASP A 39 9.54 -18.49 -4.53
N VAL A 40 10.80 -18.13 -4.24
CA VAL A 40 11.41 -18.24 -2.91
C VAL A 40 11.59 -16.83 -2.35
N ILE A 41 11.02 -16.60 -1.17
CA ILE A 41 11.11 -15.33 -0.44
C ILE A 41 11.96 -15.57 0.81
N TYR A 42 12.96 -14.72 1.01
CA TYR A 42 13.84 -14.76 2.19
C TYR A 42 13.38 -13.78 3.26
N GLU A 43 13.78 -14.03 4.51
CA GLU A 43 13.48 -13.14 5.63
C GLU A 43 14.02 -11.72 5.37
N ASN A 44 13.24 -10.72 5.78
CA ASN A 44 13.50 -9.28 5.58
C ASN A 44 13.51 -8.84 4.11
N GLN A 45 13.12 -9.70 3.16
CA GLN A 45 12.93 -9.28 1.78
C GLN A 45 11.73 -8.35 1.66
N GLU A 46 11.89 -7.29 0.86
CA GLU A 46 10.91 -6.21 0.72
C GLU A 46 10.21 -6.27 -0.65
N PHE A 47 8.90 -6.00 -0.65
CA PHE A 47 8.06 -5.98 -1.84
C PHE A 47 7.19 -4.73 -1.85
N ASP A 48 7.35 -3.91 -2.88
CA ASP A 48 6.63 -2.66 -3.03
C ASP A 48 5.45 -2.79 -4.00
N PHE A 49 4.35 -2.14 -3.65
CA PHE A 49 3.11 -2.11 -4.42
C PHE A 49 2.53 -0.72 -4.46
N TYR A 50 2.18 -0.24 -5.65
CA TYR A 50 1.28 0.89 -5.79
C TYR A 50 -0.16 0.41 -5.67
N ILE A 51 -0.96 1.11 -4.87
CA ILE A 51 -2.39 0.83 -4.71
C ILE A 51 -3.16 2.09 -5.11
N GLU A 52 -3.91 2.00 -6.21
CA GLU A 52 -4.87 3.02 -6.59
C GLU A 52 -6.26 2.62 -6.10
N SER A 53 -6.86 3.47 -5.28
CA SER A 53 -8.26 3.38 -4.90
C SER A 53 -9.11 4.37 -5.70
N THR A 54 -10.42 4.38 -5.44
CA THR A 54 -11.31 5.43 -5.93
C THR A 54 -10.92 6.84 -5.44
N TYR A 55 -10.19 6.95 -4.33
CA TYR A 55 -9.92 8.23 -3.67
C TYR A 55 -8.49 8.75 -3.81
N ASP A 56 -7.49 7.88 -3.82
CA ASP A 56 -6.07 8.25 -3.75
C ASP A 56 -5.15 7.10 -4.19
N VAL A 57 -3.84 7.38 -4.21
CA VAL A 57 -2.77 6.39 -4.40
C VAL A 57 -1.96 6.22 -3.11
N TYR A 58 -1.61 4.96 -2.82
CA TYR A 58 -0.80 4.55 -1.69
C TYR A 58 0.42 3.77 -2.17
N LEU A 59 1.50 3.82 -1.40
CA LEU A 59 2.65 2.93 -1.56
C LEU A 59 2.68 1.96 -0.37
N LEU A 60 2.50 0.67 -0.65
CA LEU A 60 2.57 -0.41 0.33
C LEU A 60 3.89 -1.17 0.15
N ARG A 61 4.69 -1.23 1.22
CA ARG A 61 5.82 -2.14 1.35
C ARG A 61 5.45 -3.32 2.24
N ILE A 62 5.64 -4.53 1.76
CA ILE A 62 5.59 -5.75 2.57
C ILE A 62 7.03 -6.22 2.82
N ILE A 63 7.42 -6.31 4.08
CA ILE A 63 8.66 -6.89 4.55
C ILE A 63 8.34 -8.30 5.04
N HIS A 64 9.00 -9.32 4.48
CA HIS A 64 8.79 -10.69 4.92
C HIS A 64 9.33 -10.89 6.34
N SER A 65 8.43 -10.95 7.33
CA SER A 65 8.78 -11.11 8.74
C SER A 65 7.61 -11.76 9.51
N PRO A 66 7.82 -12.57 10.55
CA PRO A 66 6.76 -13.14 11.38
C PRO A 66 6.04 -12.13 12.31
N ASP A 67 6.41 -10.84 12.30
CA ASP A 67 5.95 -9.86 13.30
C ASP A 67 4.45 -9.55 13.26
N CYS A 68 3.80 -9.67 12.09
CA CYS A 68 2.39 -9.32 11.87
C CYS A 68 2.05 -7.84 12.19
N ILE A 69 2.95 -6.92 11.84
CA ILE A 69 2.81 -5.48 12.15
C ILE A 69 2.53 -4.68 10.88
N VAL A 70 1.69 -3.64 10.98
CA VAL A 70 1.44 -2.64 9.94
C VAL A 70 1.71 -1.25 10.50
N SER A 71 2.40 -0.41 9.73
CA SER A 71 2.70 0.97 10.05
C SER A 71 2.28 1.91 8.93
N ILE A 72 1.56 2.98 9.27
CA ILE A 72 1.17 4.06 8.36
C ILE A 72 2.06 5.26 8.68
N TYR A 73 2.82 5.72 7.69
CA TYR A 73 3.69 6.88 7.82
C TYR A 73 3.04 8.13 7.24
N PRO A 74 3.34 9.32 7.80
CA PRO A 74 3.00 10.58 7.16
C PRO A 74 3.53 10.62 5.73
N ALA A 75 2.72 11.13 4.82
CA ALA A 75 3.13 11.30 3.43
C ALA A 75 4.34 12.24 3.32
N ASN A 76 5.23 11.90 2.40
CA ASN A 76 6.40 12.71 2.06
C ASN A 76 6.01 13.89 1.14
N ALA A 77 6.99 14.57 0.55
CA ALA A 77 6.77 15.74 -0.31
C ALA A 77 5.82 15.48 -1.49
N ASP A 78 5.73 14.24 -1.97
CA ASP A 78 4.85 13.83 -3.07
C ASP A 78 3.41 13.56 -2.62
N GLY A 79 3.15 13.65 -1.31
CA GLY A 79 1.83 13.52 -0.71
C GLY A 79 1.27 12.08 -0.71
N ILE A 80 2.05 11.10 -1.16
CA ILE A 80 1.68 9.68 -1.13
C ILE A 80 1.88 9.14 0.28
N ILE A 81 0.83 8.55 0.86
CA ILE A 81 0.91 7.89 2.16
C ILE A 81 1.64 6.56 1.99
N TYR A 82 2.65 6.35 2.84
CA TYR A 82 3.49 5.16 2.83
C TYR A 82 3.04 4.19 3.94
N ILE A 83 2.77 2.95 3.56
CA ILE A 83 2.32 1.88 4.44
C ILE A 83 3.40 0.80 4.43
N VAL A 84 3.92 0.43 5.59
CA VAL A 84 4.90 -0.65 5.73
C VAL A 84 4.29 -1.77 6.55
N SER A 85 4.41 -2.99 6.07
CA SER A 85 3.82 -4.17 6.68
C SER A 85 4.88 -5.25 6.85
N SER A 86 5.17 -5.64 8.08
CA SER A 86 6.10 -6.72 8.43
C SER A 86 5.30 -7.99 8.70
N ILE A 87 5.06 -8.81 7.67
CA ILE A 87 4.12 -9.94 7.69
C ILE A 87 4.68 -11.13 6.90
N PRO A 88 4.42 -12.39 7.32
CA PRO A 88 4.84 -13.55 6.55
C PRO A 88 4.13 -13.58 5.19
N VAL A 89 4.91 -13.75 4.13
CA VAL A 89 4.44 -13.71 2.75
C VAL A 89 5.16 -14.78 1.94
N SER A 90 4.44 -15.31 0.97
CA SER A 90 4.90 -16.21 -0.08
C SER A 90 4.28 -15.72 -1.39
N LYS A 91 4.84 -16.11 -2.53
CA LYS A 91 4.26 -15.77 -3.83
C LYS A 91 2.77 -16.16 -3.95
N ASN A 92 2.39 -17.27 -3.32
CA ASN A 92 1.04 -17.81 -3.41
C ASN A 92 0.01 -17.06 -2.54
N ASN A 93 0.44 -16.45 -1.43
CA ASN A 93 -0.48 -15.78 -0.50
C ASN A 93 -0.42 -14.24 -0.56
N ILE A 94 0.47 -13.66 -1.36
CA ILE A 94 0.71 -12.20 -1.34
C ILE A 94 -0.55 -11.37 -1.60
N LYS A 95 -1.41 -11.82 -2.52
CA LYS A 95 -2.68 -11.16 -2.81
C LYS A 95 -3.63 -11.20 -1.61
N GLU A 96 -3.72 -12.35 -0.95
CA GLU A 96 -4.53 -12.51 0.26
C GLU A 96 -3.98 -11.66 1.42
N THR A 97 -2.65 -11.60 1.57
CA THR A 97 -1.98 -10.75 2.56
C THR A 97 -2.28 -9.27 2.33
N ILE A 98 -2.17 -8.79 1.08
CA ILE A 98 -2.53 -7.41 0.73
C ILE A 98 -3.99 -7.14 1.08
N GLN A 99 -4.92 -8.04 0.73
CA GLN A 99 -6.33 -7.90 1.07
C GLN A 99 -6.57 -7.78 2.59
N LYS A 100 -5.89 -8.58 3.41
CA LYS A 100 -5.97 -8.50 4.88
C LYS A 100 -5.45 -7.17 5.40
N ILE A 101 -4.33 -6.69 4.88
CA ILE A 101 -3.77 -5.38 5.24
C ILE A 101 -4.76 -4.26 4.89
N LEU A 102 -5.31 -4.25 3.68
CA LEU A 102 -6.28 -3.24 3.24
C LEU A 102 -7.54 -3.24 4.11
N HIS A 103 -8.05 -4.42 4.46
CA HIS A 103 -9.21 -4.54 5.34
C HIS A 103 -8.92 -4.00 6.75
N ALA A 104 -7.75 -4.30 7.32
CA ALA A 104 -7.37 -3.77 8.63
C ALA A 104 -7.24 -2.23 8.63
N LEU A 105 -6.79 -1.66 7.51
CA LEU A 105 -6.66 -0.21 7.32
C LEU A 105 -8.02 0.52 7.24
N GLU A 106 -9.14 -0.17 7.02
CA GLU A 106 -10.48 0.44 7.02
C GLU A 106 -10.78 1.14 8.35
N THR A 107 -10.31 0.56 9.47
CA THR A 107 -10.45 1.14 10.82
C THR A 107 -9.73 2.49 10.98
N TYR A 108 -8.72 2.75 10.12
CA TYR A 108 -7.97 4.00 10.05
C TYR A 108 -8.45 4.94 8.94
N GLY A 109 -9.50 4.55 8.20
CA GLY A 109 -10.16 5.37 7.19
C GLY A 109 -9.81 5.02 5.74
N PHE A 110 -9.17 3.87 5.48
CA PHE A 110 -9.02 3.36 4.12
C PHE A 110 -10.39 3.10 3.47
N PRO A 111 -10.57 3.32 2.15
CA PRO A 111 -9.62 3.79 1.13
C PRO A 111 -9.47 5.32 1.07
N LYS A 112 -10.00 6.08 2.03
CA LYS A 112 -9.88 7.54 2.10
C LYS A 112 -8.96 7.97 3.24
N LEU A 113 -7.81 7.30 3.38
CA LEU A 113 -6.86 7.59 4.45
C LEU A 113 -6.51 9.08 4.46
N LYS A 114 -6.56 9.68 5.63
CA LYS A 114 -6.06 11.04 5.85
C LYS A 114 -4.58 10.94 6.14
N ASN A 115 -3.80 11.88 5.62
CA ASN A 115 -2.37 11.96 5.93
C ASN A 115 -2.20 12.09 7.47
N PRO A 116 -1.60 11.09 8.14
CA PRO A 116 -1.45 11.14 9.58
C PRO A 116 -0.37 12.17 9.97
N LYS A 117 -0.51 12.78 11.15
CA LYS A 117 0.49 13.75 11.65
C LYS A 117 1.76 13.08 12.20
N SER A 118 1.66 11.80 12.55
CA SER A 118 2.72 10.96 13.11
C SER A 118 2.52 9.53 12.60
N SER A 119 3.53 8.67 12.72
CA SER A 119 3.37 7.26 12.38
C SER A 119 2.34 6.58 13.29
N ILE A 120 1.57 5.66 12.71
CA ILE A 120 0.61 4.80 13.42
C ILE A 120 1.07 3.36 13.20
N THR A 121 1.22 2.58 14.27
CA THR A 121 1.64 1.16 14.19
C THR A 121 0.63 0.29 14.93
N PHE A 122 0.25 -0.83 14.33
CA PHE A 122 -0.72 -1.78 14.89
C PHE A 122 -0.43 -3.21 14.41
N CYS A 123 -0.93 -4.19 15.14
CA CYS A 123 -0.84 -5.61 14.78
C CYS A 123 -2.12 -6.06 14.06
N ILE A 124 -1.98 -7.06 13.18
CA ILE A 124 -3.12 -7.70 12.49
C ILE A 124 -3.13 -9.21 12.70
#